data_AF-A0A132MKI9-F1
#
_entry.id   AF-A0A132MKI9-F1
#
_cell.length_a   1.000
_cell.length_b   1.000
_cell.length_c   1.000
_cell.angle_alpha   90.00
_cell.angle_beta   90.00
_cell.angle_gamma   90.00
#
_symmetry.space_group_name_H-M   'P 1'
#
loop_
_entity.id
_entity.type
_entity.pdbx_description
1 polymer ?
#
loop_
_entity_poly.entity_id
_entity_poly.type
_entity_poly.pdbx_seq_one_letter_code
_entity_poly.pdbx_strand_id
1 'polypeptide(L)'
;MSIPGLSPQWRDLERWYNVVLPDALGNPMLGFRDGCWFSLTAGSPAPLTAHAAIKRCPDAASTIVQVICWWMREHRHHDRALDLATELALAVGDLARLTYGHSPIGNPSPLSHRYL
;
A
#
# COMPACT_ATOMS: atom_id res chain seq x y z
N MET A 1 -25.31 -6.06 1.90
CA MET A 1 -25.10 -7.39 2.48
C MET A 1 -24.09 -7.23 3.60
N SER A 2 -24.44 -7.57 4.84
CA SER A 2 -23.53 -7.45 5.98
C SER A 2 -22.72 -8.73 6.12
N ILE A 3 -21.39 -8.64 6.08
CA ILE A 3 -20.51 -9.79 6.30
C ILE A 3 -20.59 -10.16 7.79
N PRO A 4 -20.99 -11.41 8.15
CA PRO A 4 -21.09 -11.82 9.55
C PRO A 4 -19.68 -11.85 10.18
N GLY A 5 -19.49 -11.13 11.29
CA GLY A 5 -18.24 -11.15 12.07
C GLY A 5 -17.48 -9.82 12.18
N LEU A 6 -17.89 -8.77 11.46
CA LEU A 6 -17.28 -7.45 11.60
C LEU A 6 -17.64 -6.84 12.96
N SER A 7 -16.63 -6.61 13.80
CA SER A 7 -16.80 -5.88 15.06
C SER A 7 -17.41 -4.49 14.78
N PRO A 8 -18.15 -3.89 15.73
CA PRO A 8 -18.76 -2.56 15.54
C PRO A 8 -17.80 -1.52 14.97
N GLN A 9 -16.53 -1.60 15.38
CA GLN A 9 -15.44 -0.75 14.89
C GLN A 9 -15.26 -0.78 13.37
N TRP A 10 -15.35 -1.96 12.74
CA TRP A 10 -15.21 -2.10 11.29
C TRP A 10 -16.34 -1.40 10.54
N ARG A 11 -17.58 -1.56 11.02
CA ARG A 11 -18.76 -0.93 10.42
C ARG A 11 -18.71 0.58 10.49
N ASP A 12 -18.15 1.12 11.57
CA ASP A 12 -17.96 2.56 11.68
C ASP A 12 -16.89 3.03 10.69
N LEU A 13 -15.75 2.34 10.60
CA LEU A 13 -14.67 2.69 9.68
C LEU A 13 -15.07 2.61 8.20
N GLU A 14 -15.87 1.63 7.80
CA GLU A 14 -16.41 1.51 6.44
C GLU A 14 -17.30 2.68 6.02
N ARG A 15 -17.83 3.47 6.97
CA ARG A 15 -18.55 4.72 6.67
C ARG A 15 -17.61 5.89 6.39
N TRP A 16 -16.40 5.86 6.95
CA TRP A 16 -15.43 6.95 6.87
C TRP A 16 -14.37 6.73 5.79
N TYR A 17 -14.18 5.48 5.35
CA TYR A 17 -13.14 5.07 4.41
C TYR A 17 -13.72 4.21 3.29
N ASN A 18 -13.25 4.45 2.06
CA ASN A 18 -13.61 3.64 0.91
C ASN A 18 -13.06 2.21 1.01
N VAL A 19 -11.87 2.07 1.62
CA VAL A 19 -11.21 0.77 1.86
C VAL A 19 -10.60 0.77 3.25
N VAL A 20 -10.69 -0.35 3.95
CA VAL A 20 -10.01 -0.58 5.23
C VAL A 20 -9.21 -1.87 5.11
N LEU A 21 -7.91 -1.81 5.44
CA LEU A 21 -7.03 -2.96 5.42
C LEU A 21 -6.68 -3.39 6.85
N PRO A 22 -6.83 -4.69 7.17
CA PRO A 22 -6.47 -5.23 8.47
C PRO A 22 -4.95 -5.41 8.63
N ASP A 23 -4.51 -5.54 9.88
CA ASP A 23 -3.24 -6.16 10.23
C ASP A 23 -3.31 -7.70 10.18
N ALA A 24 -2.19 -8.35 10.47
CA ALA A 24 -2.10 -9.81 10.53
C ALA A 24 -3.01 -10.44 11.59
N LEU A 25 -3.49 -9.66 12.57
CA LEU A 25 -4.40 -10.10 13.63
C LEU A 25 -5.88 -9.80 13.29
N GLY A 26 -6.15 -9.21 12.13
CA GLY A 26 -7.51 -8.84 11.71
C GLY A 26 -8.01 -7.52 12.29
N ASN A 27 -7.15 -6.70 12.91
CA ASN A 27 -7.52 -5.37 13.41
C ASN A 27 -7.36 -4.32 12.30
N PRO A 28 -8.23 -3.31 12.21
CA PRO A 28 -8.08 -2.24 11.22
C PRO A 28 -6.74 -1.51 11.38
N MET A 29 -5.93 -1.50 10.32
CA MET A 29 -4.59 -0.89 10.34
C MET A 29 -4.50 0.34 9.43
N LEU A 30 -5.03 0.24 8.22
CA LEU A 30 -5.05 1.33 7.24
C LEU A 30 -6.48 1.61 6.78
N GLY A 31 -6.78 2.89 6.57
CA GLY A 31 -7.99 3.35 5.88
C GLY A 31 -7.61 4.14 4.63
N PHE A 32 -8.37 4.02 3.55
CA PHE A 32 -8.21 4.83 2.34
C PHE A 32 -9.44 5.69 2.13
N ARG A 33 -9.24 7.00 1.94
CA ARG A 33 -10.28 7.93 1.50
C ARG A 33 -9.66 9.08 0.71
N ASP A 34 -10.40 9.59 -0.27
CA ASP A 34 -10.07 10.82 -1.01
C ASP A 34 -8.62 10.86 -1.53
N GLY A 35 -8.11 9.73 -2.03
CA GLY A 35 -6.75 9.65 -2.58
C GLY A 35 -5.64 9.68 -1.53
N CYS A 36 -5.95 9.35 -0.27
CA CYS A 36 -4.99 9.31 0.83
C CYS A 36 -5.17 8.08 1.72
N TRP A 37 -4.05 7.47 2.11
CA TRP A 37 -4.02 6.44 3.13
C TRP A 37 -3.96 7.07 4.51
N PHE A 38 -4.56 6.43 5.51
CA PHE A 38 -4.56 6.87 6.89
C PHE A 38 -4.14 5.71 7.79
N SER A 39 -3.28 5.97 8.77
CA SER A 39 -3.03 5.04 9.86
C SER A 39 -4.21 5.04 10.81
N LEU A 40 -4.76 3.86 11.12
CA LEU A 40 -5.88 3.69 12.07
C LEU A 40 -5.44 3.21 13.46
N THR A 41 -4.13 2.94 13.63
CA THR A 41 -3.57 2.37 14.85
C THR A 41 -3.16 3.41 15.90
N ALA A 42 -2.98 4.67 15.50
CA ALA A 42 -2.74 5.78 16.43
C ALA A 42 -4.10 6.36 16.82
N GLY A 43 -4.29 6.76 18.08
CA GLY A 43 -5.59 7.23 18.60
C GLY A 43 -6.26 8.39 17.83
N SER A 44 -5.59 8.96 16.82
CA SER A 44 -6.20 9.76 15.76
C SER A 44 -5.73 9.28 14.39
N PRO A 45 -6.60 9.21 13.37
CA PRO A 45 -6.20 8.94 12.00
C PRO A 45 -5.18 9.96 11.49
N ALA A 46 -4.06 9.47 10.96
CA ALA A 46 -2.99 10.30 10.42
C ALA A 46 -2.75 9.97 8.94
N PRO A 47 -2.67 10.96 8.03
CA PRO A 47 -2.44 10.71 6.62
C PRO A 47 -1.06 10.11 6.38
N LEU A 48 -0.97 9.24 5.38
CA LEU A 48 0.21 8.50 4.98
C LEU A 48 0.40 8.63 3.47
N THR A 49 1.67 8.70 3.05
CA THR A 49 2.04 8.53 1.64
C THR A 49 1.88 7.07 1.23
N ALA A 50 1.77 6.82 -0.08
CA ALA A 50 1.77 5.45 -0.63
C ALA A 50 2.97 4.61 -0.12
N HIS A 51 4.16 5.20 -0.10
CA HIS A 51 5.37 4.57 0.42
C HIS A 51 5.24 4.19 1.91
N ALA A 52 4.74 5.11 2.75
CA ALA A 52 4.57 4.86 4.17
C ALA A 52 3.52 3.76 4.44
N ALA A 53 2.43 3.73 3.67
CA ALA A 53 1.42 2.68 3.74
C ALA A 53 2.02 1.30 3.38
N ILE A 54 2.76 1.19 2.27
CA ILE A 54 3.41 -0.06 1.85
C ILE A 54 4.42 -0.55 2.88
N LYS A 55 5.25 0.35 3.43
CA LYS A 55 6.21 0.00 4.49
C LYS A 55 5.54 -0.53 5.75
N ARG A 56 4.38 0.01 6.10
CA ARG A 56 3.62 -0.42 7.29
C ARG A 56 2.92 -1.76 7.07
N CYS A 57 2.52 -2.05 5.84
CA CYS A 57 1.74 -3.23 5.49
C CYS A 57 2.32 -3.91 4.24
N PRO A 58 3.54 -4.49 4.32
CA PRO A 58 4.21 -5.06 3.16
C PRO A 58 3.42 -6.21 2.53
N ASP A 59 2.74 -7.02 3.34
CA ASP A 59 1.89 -8.13 2.86
C ASP A 59 0.67 -7.63 2.06
N ALA A 60 0.26 -6.38 2.27
CA ALA A 60 -0.84 -5.74 1.56
C ALA A 60 -0.36 -4.81 0.42
N ALA A 61 0.93 -4.82 0.07
CA ALA A 61 1.51 -3.89 -0.90
C ALA A 61 0.76 -3.90 -2.24
N SER A 62 0.50 -5.09 -2.81
CA SER A 62 -0.25 -5.23 -4.06
C SER A 62 -1.66 -4.64 -3.96
N THR A 63 -2.36 -4.88 -2.85
CA THR A 63 -3.70 -4.31 -2.60
C THR A 63 -3.65 -2.79 -2.50
N ILE A 64 -2.66 -2.24 -1.79
CA ILE A 64 -2.44 -0.80 -1.66
C ILE A 64 -2.26 -0.16 -3.05
N VAL A 65 -1.42 -0.75 -3.89
CA VAL A 65 -1.18 -0.29 -5.27
C VAL A 65 -2.45 -0.38 -6.11
N GLN A 66 -3.20 -1.48 -6.02
CA GLN A 66 -4.45 -1.65 -6.77
C GLN A 66 -5.49 -0.58 -6.41
N VAL A 67 -5.66 -0.28 -5.12
CA VAL A 67 -6.60 0.76 -4.66
C VAL A 67 -6.18 2.14 -5.15
N ILE A 68 -4.88 2.45 -5.12
CA ILE A 68 -4.34 3.69 -5.68
C ILE A 68 -4.65 3.80 -7.18
N CYS A 69 -4.33 2.76 -7.96
CA CYS A 69 -4.57 2.73 -9.40
C CYS A 69 -6.07 2.85 -9.75
N TRP A 70 -6.92 2.13 -9.01
CA TRP A 70 -8.36 2.24 -9.14
C TRP A 70 -8.83 3.68 -8.87
N TRP A 71 -8.39 4.29 -7.76
CA TRP A 71 -8.82 5.63 -7.38
C TRP A 71 -8.40 6.68 -8.41
N MET A 72 -7.15 6.63 -8.88
CA MET A 72 -6.66 7.54 -9.94
C MET A 72 -7.46 7.39 -11.24
N ARG A 73 -7.87 6.16 -11.60
CA ARG A 73 -8.69 5.91 -12.80
C ARG A 73 -10.07 6.58 -12.68
N GLU A 74 -10.71 6.44 -11.52
CA GLU A 74 -12.02 7.06 -11.26
C GLU A 74 -11.93 8.59 -11.08
N HIS A 75 -10.78 9.11 -10.66
CA HIS A 75 -10.56 10.53 -10.34
C HIS A 75 -9.50 11.18 -11.24
N ARG A 76 -9.48 10.83 -12.53
CA ARG A 76 -8.43 11.24 -13.50
C ARG A 76 -8.25 12.76 -13.67
N HIS A 77 -9.24 13.56 -13.30
CA HIS A 77 -9.21 15.04 -13.39
C HIS A 77 -8.99 15.71 -12.04
N HIS A 78 -8.80 14.95 -10.97
CA HIS A 78 -8.57 15.47 -9.64
C HIS A 78 -7.06 15.72 -9.44
N ASP A 79 -6.67 16.89 -8.94
CA ASP A 79 -5.25 17.26 -8.77
C ASP A 79 -4.44 16.20 -8.01
N ARG A 80 -5.04 15.67 -6.94
CA ARG A 80 -4.50 14.57 -6.14
C ARG A 80 -4.11 13.31 -6.92
N ALA A 81 -4.71 13.03 -8.08
CA ALA A 81 -4.37 11.85 -8.88
C ALA A 81 -2.91 11.91 -9.39
N LEU A 82 -2.44 13.10 -9.77
CA LEU A 82 -1.05 13.28 -10.20
C LEU A 82 -0.08 13.11 -9.02
N ASP A 83 -0.38 13.73 -7.88
CA ASP A 83 0.42 13.56 -6.66
C ASP A 83 0.53 12.10 -6.24
N LEU A 84 -0.58 11.37 -6.31
CA LEU A 84 -0.64 9.96 -5.93
C LEU A 84 0.18 9.08 -6.90
N ALA A 85 0.17 9.41 -8.20
CA ALA A 85 1.04 8.75 -9.18
C ALA A 85 2.52 9.02 -8.87
N THR A 86 2.87 10.26 -8.51
CA THR A 86 4.23 10.62 -8.09
C THR A 86 4.65 9.87 -6.83
N GLU A 87 3.81 9.83 -5.80
CA GLU A 87 4.07 9.08 -4.56
C GLU A 87 4.29 7.58 -4.84
N LEU A 88 3.45 6.99 -5.70
CA LEU A 88 3.58 5.59 -6.08
C LEU A 88 4.88 5.33 -6.86
N ALA A 89 5.22 6.19 -7.81
CA ALA A 89 6.47 6.07 -8.57
C ALA A 89 7.70 6.17 -7.67
N LEU A 90 7.71 7.10 -6.70
CA LEU A 90 8.77 7.22 -5.70
C LEU A 90 8.84 5.97 -4.81
N ALA A 91 7.71 5.43 -4.37
CA ALA A 91 7.66 4.21 -3.58
C ALA A 91 8.27 3.02 -4.34
N VAL A 92 7.91 2.85 -5.62
CA VAL A 92 8.47 1.79 -6.47
C VAL A 92 9.97 1.98 -6.68
N GLY A 93 10.43 3.21 -6.94
CA GLY A 93 11.85 3.51 -7.10
C GLY A 93 12.67 3.21 -5.83
N ASP A 94 12.12 3.54 -4.66
CA ASP A 94 12.75 3.23 -3.37
C ASP A 94 12.80 1.72 -3.10
N LEU A 95 11.72 0.99 -3.38
CA LEU A 95 11.67 -0.46 -3.24
C LEU A 95 12.66 -1.15 -4.19
N ALA A 96 12.69 -0.74 -5.47
CA ALA A 96 13.64 -1.26 -6.44
C ALA A 96 15.09 -1.02 -6.00
N ARG A 97 15.40 0.16 -5.46
CA ARG A 97 16.73 0.46 -4.90
C ARG A 97 17.07 -0.46 -3.72
N LEU A 98 16.12 -0.80 -2.87
CA LEU A 98 16.37 -1.74 -1.76
C LEU A 98 16.56 -3.18 -2.25
N THR A 99 15.81 -3.60 -3.27
CA THR A 99 15.91 -4.95 -3.84
C THR A 99 17.20 -5.15 -4.65
N TYR A 100 17.60 -4.15 -5.45
CA TYR A 100 18.72 -4.29 -6.40
C TYR A 100 19.99 -3.52 -5.99
N GLY A 101 19.86 -2.46 -5.19
CA GLY A 101 20.99 -1.64 -4.71
C GLY A 101 21.72 -2.24 -3.52
N HIS A 102 21.25 -3.36 -2.96
CA HIS A 102 21.93 -4.13 -1.92
C HIS A 102 22.65 -5.38 -2.46
N SER A 103 22.82 -5.51 -3.78
CA SER A 103 23.78 -6.48 -4.31
C SER A 103 25.18 -6.03 -3.87
N PRO A 104 25.89 -6.79 -3.01
CA PRO A 104 27.30 -6.53 -2.82
C PRO A 104 27.96 -6.69 -4.19
N ILE A 105 28.70 -5.69 -4.63
CA ILE A 105 29.67 -5.84 -5.70
C ILE A 105 30.71 -6.83 -5.15
N GLY A 106 30.47 -8.12 -5.37
CA GLY A 106 31.22 -9.20 -4.75
C GLY A 106 30.86 -10.54 -5.39
N ASN A 107 31.50 -10.80 -6.52
CA ASN A 107 31.50 -12.01 -7.36
C ASN A 107 30.28 -12.28 -8.25
N PRO A 108 30.43 -12.19 -9.59
CA PRO A 108 29.71 -13.11 -10.47
C PRO A 108 30.32 -14.50 -10.26
N SER A 109 29.67 -15.37 -9.47
CA SER A 109 30.05 -16.79 -9.50
C SER A 109 29.77 -17.33 -10.90
N PRO A 110 30.77 -17.91 -11.58
CA PRO A 110 30.58 -18.55 -12.87
C PRO A 110 29.94 -19.92 -12.64
N LEU A 111 29.26 -20.41 -13.68
CA LEU A 111 28.70 -21.75 -13.83
C LEU A 111 27.30 -21.98 -13.26
N SER A 112 26.32 -21.96 -14.15
CA SER A 112 25.50 -23.14 -14.40
C SER A 112 25.02 -23.12 -15.85
N HIS A 113 25.94 -23.47 -16.76
CA HIS A 113 25.56 -24.23 -17.94
C HIS A 113 24.88 -25.51 -17.45
N ARG A 114 23.57 -25.64 -17.63
CA ARG A 114 22.87 -26.91 -17.85
C ARG A 114 21.42 -26.62 -18.24
N TYR A 115 20.97 -27.36 -19.26
CA TYR A 115 19.66 -27.31 -19.92
C TYR A 115 19.51 -26.06 -20.80
N LEU A 116 19.69 -26.10 -22.13
CA LEU A 116 19.39 -27.13 -23.14
C LEU A 116 20.41 -27.10 -24.28
#